data_AF-A0A6N2T806-F1
#
_entry.id   AF-A0A6N2T806-F1
#
_cell.length_a   1.000
_cell.length_b   1.000
_cell.length_c   1.000
_cell.angle_alpha   90.00
_cell.angle_beta   90.00
_cell.angle_gamma   90.00
#
_symmetry.space_group_name_H-M   'P 1'
#
loop_
_entity.id
_entity.type
_entity.pdbx_description
1 polymer ?
#
loop_
_entity_poly.entity_id
_entity_poly.type
_entity_poly.pdbx_seq_one_letter_code
_entity_poly.pdbx_strand_id
1 'polypeptide(L)' 'MKNLTKTELFIKLAKPDKNGFSRWVDVKEFVDEYKDLQLGNGGSW' A
#
# COMPACT_ATOMS: atom_id res chain seq x y z
N MET A 1 -13.60 -1.64 -15.28
CA MET A 1 -12.29 -1.57 -14.58
C MET A 1 -12.47 -2.30 -13.26
N LYS A 2 -11.52 -3.15 -12.87
CA LYS A 2 -11.63 -3.93 -11.63
C LYS A 2 -11.24 -3.00 -10.47
N ASN A 3 -12.18 -2.70 -9.58
CA ASN A 3 -11.87 -1.94 -8.36
C ASN A 3 -11.11 -2.88 -7.42
N LEU A 4 -9.85 -2.56 -7.15
CA LEU A 4 -9.04 -3.29 -6.19
C LEU A 4 -9.50 -2.93 -4.77
N THR A 5 -9.49 -3.93 -3.88
CA THR A 5 -9.63 -3.70 -2.44
C THR A 5 -8.40 -2.96 -1.91
N LYS A 6 -8.52 -2.33 -0.73
CA LYS A 6 -7.38 -1.66 -0.07
C LYS A 6 -6.20 -2.62 0.15
N THR A 7 -6.49 -3.87 0.51
CA THR A 7 -5.47 -4.92 0.70
C THR A 7 -4.75 -5.24 -0.61
N GLU A 8 -5.47 -5.41 -1.72
CA GLU A 8 -4.84 -5.67 -3.03
C GLU A 8 -4.00 -4.47 -3.52
N LEU A 9 -4.50 -3.24 -3.30
CA LEU A 9 -3.72 -2.03 -3.57
C LEU A 9 -2.45 -1.96 -2.72
N PHE A 10 -2.55 -2.30 -1.43
CA PHE A 10 -1.37 -2.33 -0.56
C PHE A 10 -0.36 -3.39 -1.00
N ILE A 11 -0.80 -4.61 -1.33
CA ILE A 11 0.09 -5.66 -1.84
C ILE A 11 0.79 -5.21 -3.14
N LYS A 12 0.06 -4.54 -4.03
CA LYS A 12 0.62 -3.97 -5.26
C LYS A 12 1.71 -2.93 -4.96
N LEU A 13 1.52 -2.08 -3.96
CA LEU A 13 2.49 -1.07 -3.54
C LEU A 13 3.69 -1.68 -2.80
N ALA A 14 3.43 -2.59 -1.87
CA ALA A 14 4.38 -3.18 -0.93
C ALA A 14 5.25 -4.30 -1.53
N LYS A 15 4.94 -4.76 -2.74
CA LYS A 15 5.76 -5.67 -3.58
C LYS A 15 6.44 -6.78 -2.76
N PRO A 16 5.67 -7.66 -2.09
CA PRO A 16 6.25 -8.69 -1.25
C PRO A 16 7.14 -9.64 -2.07
N ASP A 17 8.19 -10.13 -1.43
CA ASP A 17 9.09 -11.12 -2.02
C ASP A 17 8.44 -12.52 -2.04
N LYS A 18 9.19 -13.51 -2.55
CA LYS A 18 8.75 -14.90 -2.62
C LYS A 18 8.42 -15.55 -1.27
N ASN A 19 8.90 -14.97 -0.16
CA ASN A 19 8.64 -15.44 1.20
C ASN A 19 7.51 -14.64 1.87
N GLY A 20 6.92 -13.66 1.18
CA GLY A 20 5.85 -12.82 1.70
C GLY A 20 6.32 -11.56 2.44
N PHE A 21 7.61 -11.24 2.42
CA PHE A 21 8.12 -10.02 3.06
C PHE A 21 7.97 -8.81 2.15
N SER A 22 7.22 -7.82 2.59
CA SER A 22 7.10 -6.53 1.92
C SER A 22 8.36 -5.68 2.05
N ARG A 23 8.61 -4.84 1.04
CA ARG A 23 9.55 -3.72 1.21
C ARG A 23 8.95 -2.68 2.17
N TRP A 24 9.80 -1.84 2.74
CA TRP A 24 9.35 -0.61 3.37
C TRP A 24 8.67 0.30 2.34
N VAL A 25 7.52 0.85 2.72
CA VAL A 25 6.76 1.82 1.93
C VAL A 25 6.82 3.15 2.65
N ASP A 26 7.39 4.16 2.00
CA ASP A 26 7.45 5.50 2.56
C ASP A 26 6.07 6.17 2.49
N VAL A 27 5.74 7.00 3.48
CA VAL A 27 4.45 7.72 3.53
C VAL A 27 4.20 8.55 2.27
N LYS A 28 5.26 9.03 1.60
CA LYS A 28 5.19 9.80 0.35
C LYS A 28 4.75 8.96 -0.85
N GLU A 29 4.75 7.64 -0.75
CA GLU A 29 4.31 6.75 -1.83
C GLU A 29 2.79 6.54 -1.86
N PHE A 30 2.07 6.98 -0.82
CA PHE A 30 0.61 6.98 -0.80
C PHE A 30 0.03 8.15 -1.61
N VAL A 31 0.26 8.11 -2.92
CA VAL A 31 -0.23 9.08 -3.91
C VAL A 31 -1.09 8.38 -4.97
N ASP A 32 -1.79 9.16 -5.80
CA ASP A 32 -2.65 8.66 -6.88
C ASP A 32 -3.62 7.55 -6.41
N GLU A 33 -3.57 6.36 -7.02
CA GLU A 33 -4.43 5.21 -6.67
C GLU A 33 -4.20 4.67 -5.25
N TYR A 34 -3.10 5.05 -4.60
CA TYR A 34 -2.72 4.62 -3.25
C TYR A 34 -3.06 5.64 -2.16
N LYS A 35 -3.58 6.82 -2.53
CA LYS A 35 -3.89 7.90 -1.58
C LYS A 35 -4.83 7.46 -0.45
N ASP A 36 -5.80 6.61 -0.78
CA ASP A 36 -6.80 6.09 0.19
C ASP A 36 -6.24 5.03 1.16
N LEU A 37 -4.97 4.64 1.00
CA LEU A 37 -4.25 3.77 1.94
C LEU A 37 -3.56 4.57 3.05
N GLN A 38 -3.38 5.89 2.90
CA GLN A 38 -2.77 6.72 3.93
C GLN A 38 -3.70 6.79 5.16
N LEU A 39 -3.19 6.38 6.32
CA LEU A 39 -3.93 6.53 7.56
C LEU A 39 -3.72 7.96 8.08
N GLY A 40 -4.77 8.77 8.04
CA GLY A 40 -4.75 10.19 8.45
C GLY A 40 -4.52 10.43 9.94
N ASN A 41 -4.24 9.38 10.73
CA ASN A 41 -3.95 9.43 12.15
C ASN A 41 -2.44 9.28 12.47
N GLY A 42 -1.58 9.22 11.44
CA GLY A 42 -0.14 9.07 11.64
C GLY A 42 0.32 7.64 11.94
N GLY A 43 -0.56 6.63 11.91
CA GLY A 43 -0.16 5.23 11.89
C GLY A 43 0.37 4.84 10.51
N SER A 44 1.49 4.13 10.42
CA SER A 44 1.88 3.43 9.18
C SER A 44 1.43 1.97 9.25
N TRP A 45 1.22 1.37 8.08
CA TRP A 45 1.25 -0.08 7.91
C TRP A 45 2.67 -0.60 8.05
#